data_AF-A0AAI9C097-F1
#
_entry.id   AF-A0AAI9C097-F1
#
_cell.length_a   1.000
_cell.length_b   1.000
_cell.length_c   1.000
_cell.angle_alpha   90.00
_cell.angle_beta   90.00
_cell.angle_gamma   90.00
#
_symmetry.space_group_name_H-M   'P 1'
#
loop_
_entity.id
_entity.type
_entity.pdbx_description
1 polymer ?
#
loop_
_entity_poly.entity_id
_entity_poly.type
_entity_poly.pdbx_seq_one_letter_code
_entity_poly.pdbx_strand_id
1 'polypeptide(L)'
;MGAIPLPLPLPPVTIPGGRDPTQDVPGHAPGGIPGDTAGGPTLGQIWRGIKEAAGVGADSKVEPRVEASETDCAQTSNQNDCNACKLARGFLVPANYTIPFKQYRNFDYQLRIANHLAGPEVFAYTYGGTGLDRARLRLTAGKGKNEITVTEWNHGGIRFDGFWRSRCTVVEAKGHYKQFFSAIGNLHPWAALGGRRPSILDSWAKQFKAHLCHVAALGRPAKLEWHFLEVECFMAAQQILASHSIHLRHTP
;
A
#
# COMPACT_ATOMS: atom_id res chain seq x y z
N MET A 1 -36.69 34.31 2.19
CA MET A 1 -35.39 33.83 2.71
C MET A 1 -35.58 32.38 3.16
N GLY A 2 -35.15 31.41 2.35
CA GLY A 2 -35.29 29.99 2.65
C GLY A 2 -33.99 29.42 3.25
N ALA A 3 -34.11 28.67 4.34
CA ALA A 3 -32.98 28.10 5.07
C ALA A 3 -32.22 27.06 4.22
N ILE A 4 -30.90 27.20 4.12
CA ILE A 4 -29.99 26.23 3.50
C ILE A 4 -29.76 25.08 4.47
N PRO A 5 -29.94 23.80 4.08
CA PRO A 5 -29.68 22.67 4.96
C PRO A 5 -28.16 22.50 5.15
N LEU A 6 -27.74 22.47 6.42
CA LEU A 6 -26.37 22.16 6.84
C LEU A 6 -26.00 20.73 6.39
N PRO A 7 -24.84 20.51 5.74
CA PRO A 7 -24.39 19.17 5.42
C PRO A 7 -23.93 18.43 6.68
N LEU A 8 -24.44 17.22 6.86
CA LEU A 8 -24.06 16.30 7.93
C LEU A 8 -22.54 16.01 7.91
N PRO A 9 -21.90 15.84 9.08
CA PRO A 9 -20.47 15.58 9.17
C PRO A 9 -20.09 14.28 8.45
N LEU A 10 -18.99 14.35 7.68
CA LEU A 10 -18.43 13.20 6.97
C LEU A 10 -17.98 12.12 7.98
N PRO A 11 -18.35 10.84 7.77
CA PRO A 11 -17.85 9.76 8.59
C PRO A 11 -16.33 9.57 8.40
N PRO A 12 -15.60 9.11 9.43
CA PRO A 12 -14.16 8.94 9.36
C PRO A 12 -13.79 7.89 8.31
N VAL A 13 -12.84 8.23 7.46
CA VAL A 13 -12.04 7.25 6.71
C VAL A 13 -10.88 6.88 7.64
N THR A 14 -11.12 5.90 8.51
CA THR A 14 -10.05 5.19 9.20
C THR A 14 -9.55 4.11 8.26
N ILE A 15 -8.33 4.29 7.75
CA ILE A 15 -7.52 3.19 7.21
C ILE A 15 -6.76 2.61 8.41
N PRO A 16 -7.03 1.38 8.86
CA PRO A 16 -6.16 0.68 9.79
C PRO A 16 -4.95 0.17 9.00
N GLY A 17 -3.75 0.70 9.26
CA GLY A 17 -2.54 0.21 8.59
C GLY A 17 -1.36 1.18 8.52
N GLY A 18 -1.55 2.46 8.88
CA GLY A 18 -0.45 3.37 9.12
C GLY A 18 0.24 3.08 10.45
N ARG A 19 0.95 1.96 10.58
CA ARG A 19 1.87 1.74 11.70
C ARG A 19 3.22 2.33 11.30
N ASP A 20 3.60 3.40 11.99
CA ASP A 20 4.95 3.96 11.97
C ASP A 20 5.91 2.96 12.64
N PRO A 21 6.96 2.47 11.97
CA PRO A 21 7.93 1.54 12.55
C PRO A 21 8.88 2.19 13.59
N THR A 22 8.75 3.48 13.86
CA THR A 22 9.67 4.24 14.72
C THR A 22 9.04 4.84 15.98
N GLN A 23 7.78 4.51 16.28
CA GLN A 23 7.19 4.90 17.55
C GLN A 23 7.44 3.85 18.64
N ASP A 24 8.41 4.15 19.48
CA ASP A 24 8.49 3.63 20.85
C ASP A 24 7.18 3.91 21.59
N VAL A 25 6.64 2.88 22.25
CA VAL A 25 5.43 2.96 23.07
C VAL A 25 5.73 3.71 24.37
N PRO A 26 5.04 4.83 24.71
CA PRO A 26 5.19 5.46 26.01
C PRO A 26 4.14 4.97 27.01
N GLY A 27 4.62 4.29 28.08
CA GLY A 27 4.08 4.21 29.46
C GLY A 27 2.66 3.66 29.70
N HIS A 28 2.27 3.12 30.86
CA HIS A 28 2.87 2.99 32.18
C HIS A 28 1.93 2.10 33.04
N ALA A 29 2.45 1.38 34.04
CA ALA A 29 1.69 1.06 35.25
C ALA A 29 2.66 0.98 36.46
N PRO A 30 2.21 1.32 37.68
CA PRO A 30 3.05 1.90 38.72
C PRO A 30 3.43 0.91 39.83
N GLY A 31 4.63 1.09 40.42
CA GLY A 31 5.03 0.51 41.70
C GLY A 31 6.24 -0.44 41.62
N GLY A 32 7.38 -0.02 42.18
CA GLY A 32 8.56 -0.87 42.41
C GLY A 32 9.83 -0.07 42.70
N ILE A 33 10.43 -0.29 43.86
CA ILE A 33 11.63 0.37 44.44
C ILE A 33 12.93 -0.12 43.76
N PRO A 34 14.06 0.64 43.79
CA PRO A 34 15.19 0.46 42.89
C PRO A 34 16.23 -0.54 43.41
N GLY A 35 16.84 -1.26 42.46
CA GLY A 35 18.07 -2.03 42.64
C GLY A 35 17.88 -3.53 42.50
N ASP A 36 18.15 -4.06 41.31
CA ASP A 36 18.97 -5.28 41.18
C ASP A 36 19.47 -5.43 39.74
N THR A 37 20.79 -5.41 39.62
CA THR A 37 21.56 -5.67 38.40
C THR A 37 21.51 -7.16 38.04
N ALA A 38 20.87 -7.49 36.93
CA ALA A 38 21.10 -8.75 36.21
C ALA A 38 21.48 -8.42 34.75
N GLY A 39 22.79 -8.22 34.54
CA GLY A 39 23.37 -7.94 33.23
C GLY A 39 23.33 -9.17 32.33
N GLY A 40 22.37 -9.18 31.40
CA GLY A 40 22.43 -10.06 30.22
C GLY A 40 23.46 -9.55 29.22
N PRO A 41 24.12 -10.44 28.44
CA PRO A 41 25.07 -10.02 27.43
C PRO A 41 24.38 -9.12 26.41
N THR A 42 24.99 -7.96 26.16
CA THR A 42 24.49 -7.02 25.16
C THR A 42 24.58 -7.65 23.76
N LEU A 43 23.73 -7.20 22.83
CA LEU A 43 23.77 -7.66 21.43
C LEU A 43 25.19 -7.58 20.83
N GLY A 44 25.97 -6.58 21.26
CA GLY A 44 27.36 -6.38 20.84
C GLY A 44 28.35 -7.40 21.40
N GLN A 45 28.04 -8.10 22.50
CA GLN A 45 28.83 -9.23 23.01
C GLN A 45 28.49 -10.53 22.27
N ILE A 46 27.20 -10.74 21.97
CA ILE A 46 26.75 -11.89 21.15
C ILE A 46 27.33 -11.81 19.74
N TRP A 47 27.30 -10.63 19.12
CA TRP A 47 27.86 -10.42 17.79
C TRP A 47 29.38 -10.64 17.73
N ARG A 48 30.09 -10.37 18.83
CA ARG A 48 31.53 -10.60 18.94
C ARG A 48 31.85 -12.09 19.07
N GLY A 49 31.08 -12.83 19.87
CA GLY A 49 31.21 -14.28 19.99
C GLY A 49 30.92 -15.02 18.67
N ILE A 50 29.96 -14.53 17.87
CA ILE A 50 29.69 -15.08 16.52
C ILE A 50 30.88 -14.84 15.58
N LYS A 51 31.51 -13.65 15.64
CA LYS A 51 32.69 -13.34 14.81
C LYS A 51 33.92 -14.17 15.20
N GLU A 52 34.13 -14.41 16.48
CA GLU A 52 35.23 -15.25 16.97
C GLU A 52 35.01 -16.73 16.65
N ALA A 53 33.78 -17.24 16.81
CA ALA A 53 33.44 -18.62 16.45
C ALA A 53 33.51 -18.89 14.94
N ALA A 54 33.33 -17.85 14.11
CA ALA A 54 33.47 -17.93 12.65
C ALA A 54 34.93 -17.78 12.16
N GLY A 55 35.91 -17.68 13.06
CA GLY A 55 37.33 -17.65 12.70
C GLY A 55 37.78 -16.41 11.92
N VAL A 56 37.03 -15.31 11.98
CA VAL A 56 37.36 -14.08 11.25
C VAL A 56 38.40 -13.28 12.03
N GLY A 57 39.66 -13.69 11.88
CA GLY A 57 40.82 -12.96 12.41
C GLY A 57 41.01 -11.61 11.73
N ALA A 58 41.55 -10.65 12.48
CA ALA A 58 41.71 -9.24 12.11
C ALA A 58 42.77 -8.95 11.01
N ASP A 59 43.07 -9.91 10.14
CA ASP A 59 44.07 -9.79 9.06
C ASP A 59 43.55 -10.29 7.71
N SER A 60 42.30 -9.97 7.38
CA SER A 60 41.84 -10.03 5.99
C SER A 60 41.70 -8.60 5.46
N LYS A 61 42.66 -8.17 4.64
CA LYS A 61 42.45 -7.06 3.69
C LYS A 61 41.42 -7.55 2.67
N VAL A 62 40.16 -7.52 3.04
CA VAL A 62 39.05 -7.57 2.10
C VAL A 62 38.98 -6.18 1.51
N GLU A 63 39.51 -6.01 0.30
CA GLU A 63 39.11 -4.90 -0.55
C GLU A 63 37.57 -4.86 -0.52
N PRO A 64 36.94 -3.71 -0.25
CA PRO A 64 35.50 -3.63 -0.23
C PRO A 64 35.03 -3.93 -1.64
N ARG A 65 34.66 -5.18 -1.90
CA ARG A 65 33.83 -5.54 -3.02
C ARG A 65 32.53 -4.83 -2.73
N VAL A 66 32.40 -3.63 -3.28
CA VAL A 66 31.14 -2.93 -3.40
C VAL A 66 30.22 -3.96 -4.05
N GLU A 67 29.33 -4.54 -3.26
CA GLU A 67 28.23 -5.31 -3.81
C GLU A 67 27.51 -4.35 -4.73
N ALA A 68 27.71 -4.54 -6.04
CA ALA A 68 26.95 -3.82 -7.04
C ALA A 68 25.48 -4.02 -6.64
N SER A 69 24.83 -2.92 -6.26
CA SER A 69 23.43 -2.91 -5.86
C SER A 69 22.65 -3.87 -6.76
N GLU A 70 21.97 -4.87 -6.18
CA GLU A 70 21.21 -5.90 -6.91
C GLU A 70 20.12 -5.34 -7.87
N THR A 71 19.98 -4.02 -7.93
CA THR A 71 19.19 -3.25 -8.88
C THR A 71 19.86 -3.06 -10.24
N ASP A 72 21.19 -3.08 -10.34
CA ASP A 72 21.93 -2.92 -11.60
C ASP A 72 22.31 -4.27 -12.20
N CYS A 73 21.33 -4.84 -12.91
CA CYS A 73 21.46 -6.05 -13.71
C CYS A 73 22.64 -6.08 -14.70
N ALA A 74 23.28 -4.94 -14.99
CA ALA A 74 24.44 -4.88 -15.86
C ALA A 74 25.71 -5.48 -15.22
N GLN A 75 25.74 -5.64 -13.88
CA GLN A 75 26.92 -6.08 -13.13
C GLN A 75 26.70 -7.43 -12.41
N THR A 76 25.54 -8.06 -12.56
CA THR A 76 25.29 -9.35 -11.91
C THR A 76 25.91 -10.50 -12.70
N SER A 77 26.56 -11.44 -12.00
CA SER A 77 27.12 -12.65 -12.61
C SER A 77 26.06 -13.69 -12.97
N ASN A 78 24.84 -13.56 -12.42
CA ASN A 78 23.73 -14.48 -12.67
C ASN A 78 22.56 -13.78 -13.39
N GLN A 79 22.54 -13.88 -14.71
CA GLN A 79 21.50 -13.29 -15.55
C GLN A 79 20.08 -13.84 -15.23
N ASN A 80 19.98 -15.07 -14.71
CA ASN A 80 18.70 -15.68 -14.35
C ASN A 80 18.05 -14.96 -13.16
N ASP A 81 18.85 -14.47 -12.21
CA ASP A 81 18.35 -13.73 -11.04
C ASP A 81 17.88 -12.31 -11.43
N CYS A 82 18.52 -11.70 -12.43
CA CYS A 82 18.06 -10.43 -12.99
C CYS A 82 16.72 -10.56 -13.72
N ASN A 83 16.52 -11.64 -14.49
CA ASN A 83 15.31 -11.83 -15.26
C ASN A 83 14.13 -12.38 -14.41
N ALA A 84 14.41 -12.84 -13.19
CA ALA A 84 13.40 -13.35 -12.29
C ALA A 84 12.47 -12.23 -11.81
N CYS A 85 11.16 -12.47 -11.87
CA CYS A 85 10.18 -11.56 -11.30
C CYS A 85 10.25 -11.59 -9.76
N LYS A 86 11.00 -10.69 -9.14
CA LYS A 86 11.13 -10.63 -7.67
C LYS A 86 9.78 -10.43 -6.96
N LEU A 87 8.86 -9.69 -7.58
CA LEU A 87 7.49 -9.48 -7.07
C LEU A 87 6.70 -10.79 -6.86
N ALA A 88 7.07 -11.87 -7.56
CA ALA A 88 6.44 -13.18 -7.44
C ALA A 88 6.63 -13.84 -6.07
N ARG A 89 7.57 -13.34 -5.24
CA ARG A 89 7.83 -13.82 -3.86
C ARG A 89 6.81 -13.29 -2.83
N GLY A 90 5.88 -12.45 -3.27
CA GLY A 90 4.77 -11.98 -2.45
C GLY A 90 3.72 -13.07 -2.23
N PHE A 91 2.65 -12.70 -1.52
CA PHE A 91 1.54 -13.61 -1.21
C PHE A 91 0.23 -12.84 -1.07
N LEU A 92 -0.88 -13.56 -1.26
CA LEU A 92 -2.22 -13.02 -1.04
C LEU A 92 -2.47 -12.83 0.46
N VAL A 93 -3.03 -11.68 0.82
CA VAL A 93 -3.40 -11.35 2.20
C VAL A 93 -4.84 -10.85 2.28
N PRO A 94 -5.58 -11.17 3.35
CA PRO A 94 -6.88 -10.56 3.60
C PRO A 94 -6.74 -9.08 3.98
N ALA A 95 -7.67 -8.26 3.52
CA ALA A 95 -7.78 -6.83 3.73
C ALA A 95 -9.16 -6.51 4.31
N ASN A 96 -9.22 -6.13 5.58
CA ASN A 96 -10.50 -5.83 6.24
C ASN A 96 -10.85 -4.35 6.10
N TYR A 97 -12.06 -4.06 5.63
CA TYR A 97 -12.57 -2.71 5.45
C TYR A 97 -13.98 -2.57 6.00
N THR A 98 -14.30 -1.41 6.55
CA THR A 98 -15.66 -1.05 6.96
C THR A 98 -16.21 0.01 6.02
N ILE A 99 -17.11 -0.38 5.12
CA ILE A 99 -17.50 0.43 3.96
C ILE A 99 -19.00 0.73 3.96
N PRO A 100 -19.44 1.92 3.50
CA PRO A 100 -20.85 2.16 3.17
C PRO A 100 -21.22 1.47 1.85
N PHE A 101 -22.52 1.29 1.61
CA PHE A 101 -23.03 0.65 0.39
C PHE A 101 -22.45 1.24 -0.92
N LYS A 102 -22.29 2.57 -1.00
CA LYS A 102 -21.79 3.26 -2.19
C LYS A 102 -20.32 2.95 -2.53
N GLN A 103 -19.56 2.34 -1.63
CA GLN A 103 -18.16 2.01 -1.87
C GLN A 103 -17.94 0.60 -2.41
N TYR A 104 -18.96 -0.27 -2.41
CA TYR A 104 -18.83 -1.60 -3.02
C TYR A 104 -18.33 -1.53 -4.46
N ARG A 105 -18.86 -0.60 -5.25
CA ARG A 105 -18.43 -0.36 -6.63
C ARG A 105 -16.93 -0.01 -6.76
N ASN A 106 -16.32 0.60 -5.74
CA ASN A 106 -14.89 0.92 -5.74
C ASN A 106 -14.07 -0.37 -5.67
N PHE A 107 -14.48 -1.29 -4.78
CA PHE A 107 -13.85 -2.60 -4.63
C PHE A 107 -14.20 -3.53 -5.80
N ASP A 108 -15.39 -3.44 -6.39
CA ASP A 108 -15.72 -4.17 -7.63
C ASP A 108 -14.77 -3.76 -8.76
N TYR A 109 -14.50 -2.46 -8.89
CA TYR A 109 -13.49 -1.95 -9.83
C TYR A 109 -12.07 -2.42 -9.48
N GLN A 110 -11.68 -2.38 -8.20
CA GLN A 110 -10.40 -2.88 -7.72
C GLN A 110 -10.18 -4.34 -8.12
N LEU A 111 -11.14 -5.21 -7.82
CA LEU A 111 -11.08 -6.64 -8.14
C LEU A 111 -11.08 -6.87 -9.66
N ARG A 112 -11.78 -6.04 -10.44
CA ARG A 112 -11.72 -6.10 -11.92
C ARG A 112 -10.32 -5.85 -12.43
N ILE A 113 -9.63 -4.82 -11.93
CA ILE A 113 -8.24 -4.51 -12.32
C ILE A 113 -7.28 -5.58 -11.80
N ALA A 114 -7.40 -5.96 -10.53
CA ALA A 114 -6.52 -6.94 -9.91
C ALA A 114 -6.52 -8.27 -10.67
N ASN A 115 -7.70 -8.74 -11.10
CA ASN A 115 -7.84 -9.99 -11.87
C ASN A 115 -7.63 -9.85 -13.38
N HIS A 116 -7.45 -8.64 -13.92
CA HIS A 116 -7.41 -8.43 -15.38
C HIS A 116 -6.33 -9.27 -16.09
N LEU A 117 -5.14 -9.32 -15.50
CA LEU A 117 -3.99 -10.11 -15.99
C LEU A 117 -3.33 -10.90 -14.85
N ALA A 118 -4.11 -11.24 -13.82
CA ALA A 118 -3.64 -12.12 -12.76
C ALA A 118 -3.22 -13.48 -13.35
N GLY A 119 -2.24 -14.13 -12.73
CA GLY A 119 -1.85 -15.48 -13.13
C GLY A 119 -2.70 -16.52 -12.39
N PRO A 120 -2.11 -17.40 -11.57
CA PRO A 120 -2.86 -18.27 -10.68
C PRO A 120 -3.51 -17.53 -9.49
N GLU A 121 -3.18 -16.26 -9.27
CA GLU A 121 -3.75 -15.45 -8.19
C GLU A 121 -5.24 -15.15 -8.45
N VAL A 122 -6.05 -15.26 -7.41
CA VAL A 122 -7.46 -14.88 -7.45
C VAL A 122 -7.72 -13.80 -6.41
N PHE A 123 -8.12 -12.62 -6.88
CA PHE A 123 -8.50 -11.49 -6.04
C PHE A 123 -10.02 -11.48 -5.87
N ALA A 124 -10.52 -11.56 -4.64
CA ALA A 124 -11.95 -11.68 -4.39
C ALA A 124 -12.35 -11.11 -3.04
N TYR A 125 -13.66 -10.91 -2.86
CA TYR A 125 -14.23 -10.80 -1.52
C TYR A 125 -14.16 -12.16 -0.84
N THR A 126 -13.54 -12.22 0.33
CA THR A 126 -13.56 -13.39 1.22
C THR A 126 -14.58 -13.25 2.34
N TYR A 127 -15.08 -12.03 2.58
CA TYR A 127 -16.15 -11.74 3.53
C TYR A 127 -16.94 -10.49 3.14
N GLY A 128 -18.23 -10.44 3.48
CA GLY A 128 -19.08 -9.24 3.37
C GLY A 128 -19.36 -8.73 1.94
N GLY A 129 -18.89 -9.44 0.91
CA GLY A 129 -19.02 -9.07 -0.50
C GLY A 129 -20.27 -9.57 -1.21
N THR A 130 -21.10 -10.38 -0.53
CA THR A 130 -22.11 -11.22 -1.18
C THR A 130 -23.30 -10.43 -1.72
N GLY A 131 -24.09 -11.07 -2.58
CA GLY A 131 -25.37 -10.51 -3.02
C GLY A 131 -26.33 -10.23 -1.86
N LEU A 132 -26.32 -11.07 -0.82
CA LEU A 132 -27.12 -10.89 0.39
C LEU A 132 -26.66 -9.68 1.22
N ASP A 133 -25.34 -9.50 1.40
CA ASP A 133 -24.78 -8.33 2.09
C ASP A 133 -25.24 -7.02 1.43
N ARG A 134 -25.16 -6.99 0.10
CA ARG A 134 -25.59 -5.85 -0.71
C ARG A 134 -27.09 -5.64 -0.66
N ALA A 135 -27.89 -6.72 -0.71
CA ALA A 135 -29.34 -6.64 -0.60
C ALA A 135 -29.77 -6.10 0.77
N ARG A 136 -29.16 -6.57 1.86
CA ARG A 136 -29.41 -6.08 3.22
C ARG A 136 -29.23 -4.57 3.33
N LEU A 137 -28.12 -4.04 2.78
CA LEU A 137 -27.87 -2.60 2.79
C LEU A 137 -28.81 -1.81 1.88
N ARG A 138 -29.29 -2.40 0.77
CA ARG A 138 -30.31 -1.74 -0.07
C ARG A 138 -31.63 -1.58 0.69
N LEU A 139 -32.01 -2.56 1.50
CA LEU A 139 -33.22 -2.50 2.33
C LEU A 139 -33.15 -1.38 3.37
N THR A 140 -31.95 -1.03 3.85
CA THR A 140 -31.76 0.13 4.74
C THR A 140 -31.55 1.44 3.97
N ALA A 141 -31.91 1.51 2.69
CA ALA A 141 -31.66 2.66 1.80
C ALA A 141 -30.17 3.07 1.74
N GLY A 142 -29.26 2.10 1.90
CA GLY A 142 -27.82 2.34 1.99
C GLY A 142 -27.37 3.00 3.29
N LYS A 143 -28.26 3.12 4.28
CA LYS A 143 -27.92 3.61 5.63
C LYS A 143 -27.29 2.48 6.42
N GLY A 144 -25.99 2.58 6.63
CA GLY A 144 -25.20 1.58 7.35
C GLY A 144 -23.81 1.40 6.76
N LYS A 145 -22.95 0.72 7.52
CA LYS A 145 -21.65 0.24 7.05
C LYS A 145 -21.64 -1.28 7.12
N ASN A 146 -20.88 -1.92 6.25
CA ASN A 146 -20.62 -3.34 6.30
C ASN A 146 -19.12 -3.58 6.38
N GLU A 147 -18.76 -4.61 7.15
CA GLU A 147 -17.40 -5.12 7.12
C GLU A 147 -17.25 -6.02 5.91
N ILE A 148 -16.18 -5.82 5.16
CA ILE A 148 -15.79 -6.64 4.03
C ILE A 148 -14.36 -7.09 4.24
N THR A 149 -14.02 -8.24 3.65
CA THR A 149 -12.65 -8.66 3.47
C THR A 149 -12.41 -8.90 1.99
N VAL A 150 -11.37 -8.30 1.43
CA VAL A 150 -10.89 -8.57 0.07
C VAL A 150 -9.48 -9.14 0.11
N THR A 151 -9.10 -9.97 -0.84
CA THR A 151 -7.70 -10.38 -1.02
C THR A 151 -6.91 -9.32 -1.78
N GLU A 152 -5.69 -9.07 -1.33
CA GLU A 152 -4.73 -8.14 -1.91
C GLU A 152 -3.34 -8.80 -1.99
N TRP A 153 -2.44 -8.25 -2.79
CA TRP A 153 -1.07 -8.76 -2.91
C TRP A 153 -0.14 -8.06 -1.92
N ASN A 154 0.51 -8.81 -1.06
CA ASN A 154 1.54 -8.29 -0.17
C ASN A 154 2.93 -8.71 -0.64
N HIS A 155 3.82 -7.74 -0.80
CA HIS A 155 5.23 -7.96 -1.08
C HIS A 155 6.09 -7.09 -0.16
N GLY A 156 6.94 -7.70 0.66
CA GLY A 156 7.85 -6.96 1.56
C GLY A 156 7.14 -5.96 2.48
N GLY A 157 5.93 -6.29 2.94
CA GLY A 157 5.12 -5.43 3.81
C GLY A 157 4.35 -4.31 3.12
N ILE A 158 4.50 -4.15 1.79
CA ILE A 158 3.70 -3.24 0.98
C ILE A 158 2.55 -4.02 0.34
N ARG A 159 1.35 -3.47 0.45
CA ARG A 159 0.12 -4.04 -0.11
C ARG A 159 -0.24 -3.35 -1.42
N PHE A 160 -0.66 -4.15 -2.38
CA PHE A 160 -1.14 -3.74 -3.69
C PHE A 160 -2.50 -4.39 -3.94
N ASP A 161 -3.37 -3.70 -4.66
CA ASP A 161 -4.69 -4.23 -4.99
C ASP A 161 -4.62 -5.53 -5.79
N GLY A 162 -3.59 -5.68 -6.65
CA GLY A 162 -3.38 -6.88 -7.44
C GLY A 162 -1.94 -7.12 -7.88
N PHE A 163 -1.71 -8.30 -8.46
CA PHE A 163 -0.44 -8.69 -9.07
C PHE A 163 -0.67 -9.46 -10.36
N TRP A 164 -0.08 -8.97 -11.45
CA TRP A 164 -0.10 -9.56 -12.77
C TRP A 164 1.19 -10.33 -13.01
N ARG A 165 1.16 -11.62 -12.67
CA ARG A 165 2.32 -12.50 -12.66
C ARG A 165 3.06 -12.55 -14.00
N SER A 166 2.33 -12.66 -15.11
CA SER A 166 2.90 -12.74 -16.47
C SER A 166 3.66 -11.47 -16.89
N ARG A 167 3.36 -10.32 -16.27
CA ARG A 167 3.99 -9.03 -16.57
C ARG A 167 4.93 -8.53 -15.48
N CYS A 168 5.11 -9.30 -14.41
CA CYS A 168 5.79 -8.87 -13.19
C CYS A 168 5.34 -7.46 -12.72
N THR A 169 4.02 -7.24 -12.70
CA THR A 169 3.45 -5.92 -12.45
C THR A 169 2.53 -5.97 -11.25
N VAL A 170 2.78 -5.15 -10.23
CA VAL A 170 1.80 -4.87 -9.17
C VAL A 170 0.91 -3.72 -9.60
N VAL A 171 -0.37 -3.80 -9.23
CA VAL A 171 -1.38 -2.84 -9.66
C VAL A 171 -2.13 -2.23 -8.48
N GLU A 172 -2.47 -0.96 -8.63
CA GLU A 172 -3.36 -0.20 -7.75
C GLU A 172 -4.55 0.32 -8.58
N ALA A 173 -5.75 0.35 -8.00
CA ALA A 173 -6.97 0.76 -8.65
C ALA A 173 -7.66 1.88 -7.87
N LYS A 174 -7.91 3.02 -8.53
CA LYS A 174 -8.68 4.14 -7.99
C LYS A 174 -9.98 4.30 -8.78
N GLY A 175 -11.10 4.01 -8.14
CA GLY A 175 -12.43 4.14 -8.75
C GLY A 175 -13.42 4.87 -7.87
N HIS A 176 -14.31 5.64 -8.50
CA HIS A 176 -15.39 6.39 -7.88
C HIS A 176 -14.93 7.48 -6.92
N TYR A 177 -13.93 8.22 -7.39
CA TYR A 177 -13.45 9.44 -6.75
C TYR A 177 -13.83 10.71 -7.51
N LYS A 178 -14.48 10.60 -8.68
CA LYS A 178 -14.83 11.76 -9.52
C LYS A 178 -15.56 12.88 -8.79
N GLN A 179 -16.34 12.56 -7.74
CA GLN A 179 -17.05 13.57 -6.95
C GLN A 179 -16.12 14.59 -6.28
N PHE A 180 -14.85 14.24 -6.06
CA PHE A 180 -13.88 15.15 -5.45
C PHE A 180 -13.23 16.10 -6.46
N PHE A 181 -13.40 15.87 -7.76
CA PHE A 181 -12.66 16.55 -8.82
C PHE A 181 -13.60 17.28 -9.79
N SER A 182 -13.12 18.40 -10.31
CA SER A 182 -13.73 19.06 -11.46
C SER A 182 -13.45 18.27 -12.75
N ALA A 183 -14.12 18.66 -13.85
CA ALA A 183 -13.93 18.05 -15.16
C ALA A 183 -12.50 18.13 -15.71
N ILE A 184 -11.65 19.00 -15.16
CA ILE A 184 -10.24 19.15 -15.55
C ILE A 184 -9.26 18.60 -14.48
N GLY A 185 -9.75 17.77 -13.56
CA GLY A 185 -8.92 17.09 -12.56
C GLY A 185 -8.53 17.94 -11.34
N ASN A 186 -9.05 19.16 -11.21
CA ASN A 186 -8.78 19.98 -10.03
C ASN A 186 -9.60 19.50 -8.84
N LEU A 187 -8.98 19.39 -7.67
CA LEU A 187 -9.69 19.08 -6.43
C LEU A 187 -10.71 20.19 -6.11
N HIS A 188 -11.96 19.82 -5.81
CA HIS A 188 -12.96 20.80 -5.41
C HIS A 188 -12.57 21.50 -4.09
N PRO A 189 -12.91 22.78 -3.89
CA PRO A 189 -12.54 23.52 -2.69
C PRO A 189 -12.98 22.83 -1.40
N TRP A 190 -14.20 22.28 -1.35
CA TRP A 190 -14.70 21.56 -0.18
C TRP A 190 -13.92 20.28 0.13
N ALA A 191 -13.31 19.65 -0.88
CA ALA A 191 -12.48 18.46 -0.73
C ALA A 191 -11.03 18.81 -0.35
N ALA A 192 -10.58 20.03 -0.69
CA ALA A 192 -9.29 20.58 -0.27
C ALA A 192 -9.32 21.15 1.16
N LEU A 193 -10.45 21.72 1.59
CA LEU A 193 -10.62 22.45 2.85
C LEU A 193 -10.97 21.55 4.06
N GLY A 194 -10.71 20.23 3.98
CA GLY A 194 -11.09 19.23 4.99
C GLY A 194 -10.40 19.33 6.37
N GLY A 195 -9.80 20.47 6.72
CA GLY A 195 -9.16 20.74 8.00
C GLY A 195 -7.70 20.24 8.08
N ARG A 196 -7.27 19.76 9.25
CA ARG A 196 -5.90 19.24 9.51
C ARG A 196 -5.59 17.89 8.86
N ARG A 197 -6.46 17.36 8.00
CA ARG A 197 -6.30 16.03 7.41
C ARG A 197 -5.64 16.14 6.03
N PRO A 198 -4.79 15.17 5.65
CA PRO A 198 -4.28 15.09 4.29
C PRO A 198 -5.44 15.04 3.30
N SER A 199 -5.31 15.74 2.19
CA SER A 199 -6.26 15.62 1.08
C SER A 199 -6.20 14.21 0.48
N ILE A 200 -7.17 13.89 -0.37
CA ILE A 200 -7.13 12.67 -1.17
C ILE A 200 -5.87 12.60 -2.04
N LEU A 201 -5.45 13.74 -2.60
CA LEU A 201 -4.26 13.85 -3.44
C LEU A 201 -2.98 13.62 -2.63
N ASP A 202 -2.90 14.15 -1.42
CA ASP A 202 -1.76 13.89 -0.51
C ASP A 202 -1.68 12.40 -0.16
N SER A 203 -2.83 11.77 0.08
CA SER A 203 -2.92 10.34 0.37
C SER A 203 -2.45 9.50 -0.82
N TRP A 204 -2.88 9.86 -2.03
CA TRP A 204 -2.43 9.20 -3.26
C TRP A 204 -0.93 9.39 -3.52
N ALA A 205 -0.41 10.61 -3.38
CA ALA A 205 1.00 10.89 -3.57
C ALA A 205 1.87 10.10 -2.58
N LYS A 206 1.48 10.05 -1.31
CA LYS A 206 2.19 9.28 -0.27
C LYS A 206 2.19 7.78 -0.58
N GLN A 207 1.04 7.20 -0.94
CA GLN A 207 0.93 5.79 -1.27
C GLN A 207 1.71 5.45 -2.55
N PHE A 208 1.57 6.27 -3.60
CA PHE A 208 2.29 6.10 -4.86
C PHE A 208 3.80 6.12 -4.65
N LYS A 209 4.31 7.06 -3.85
CA LYS A 209 5.74 7.13 -3.52
C LYS A 209 6.23 5.85 -2.83
N ALA A 210 5.49 5.35 -1.83
CA ALA A 210 5.84 4.11 -1.15
C ALA A 210 5.88 2.91 -2.13
N HIS A 211 4.87 2.81 -3.01
CA HIS A 211 4.79 1.76 -4.01
C HIS A 211 5.93 1.84 -5.01
N LEU A 212 6.21 3.05 -5.52
CA LEU A 212 7.27 3.28 -6.50
C LEU A 212 8.65 2.98 -5.90
N CYS A 213 8.95 3.48 -4.70
CA CYS A 213 10.22 3.21 -4.03
C CYS A 213 10.44 1.70 -3.83
N HIS A 214 9.38 0.99 -3.41
CA HIS A 214 9.45 -0.46 -3.22
C HIS A 214 9.71 -1.20 -4.53
N VAL A 215 8.92 -0.92 -5.57
CA VAL A 215 9.08 -1.58 -6.88
C VAL A 215 10.41 -1.24 -7.54
N ALA A 216 10.87 0.01 -7.42
CA ALA A 216 12.17 0.44 -7.95
C ALA A 216 13.33 -0.30 -7.26
N ALA A 217 13.27 -0.51 -5.95
CA ALA A 217 14.29 -1.26 -5.20
C ALA A 217 14.39 -2.74 -5.62
N LEU A 218 13.34 -3.30 -6.22
CA LEU A 218 13.39 -4.66 -6.76
C LEU A 218 14.12 -4.74 -8.10
N GLY A 219 14.23 -3.62 -8.82
CA GLY A 219 14.80 -3.56 -10.15
C GLY A 219 13.92 -4.23 -11.21
N ARG A 220 14.45 -4.33 -12.44
CA ARG A 220 13.74 -5.02 -13.52
C ARG A 220 13.62 -6.53 -13.22
N PRO A 221 12.56 -7.21 -13.69
CA PRO A 221 11.45 -6.70 -14.53
C PRO A 221 10.26 -6.15 -13.73
N ALA A 222 10.40 -5.84 -12.44
CA ALA A 222 9.29 -5.36 -11.61
C ALA A 222 8.70 -4.04 -12.13
N LYS A 223 7.37 -3.95 -12.15
CA LYS A 223 6.61 -2.78 -12.62
C LYS A 223 5.49 -2.42 -11.67
N LEU A 224 5.12 -1.14 -11.71
CA LEU A 224 3.98 -0.56 -11.01
C LEU A 224 3.05 0.08 -12.03
N GLU A 225 1.75 -0.24 -11.95
CA GLU A 225 0.70 0.46 -12.68
C GLU A 225 -0.44 0.90 -11.74
N TRP A 226 -0.86 2.16 -11.86
CA TRP A 226 -2.02 2.72 -11.17
C TRP A 226 -3.14 2.98 -12.18
N HIS A 227 -4.30 2.37 -11.96
CA HIS A 227 -5.44 2.38 -12.87
C HIS A 227 -6.57 3.24 -12.31
N PHE A 228 -7.02 4.21 -13.08
CA PHE A 228 -8.10 5.12 -12.72
C PHE A 228 -9.34 4.83 -13.57
N LEU A 229 -10.49 4.66 -12.90
CA LEU A 229 -11.77 4.41 -13.57
C LEU A 229 -12.28 5.67 -14.28
N GLU A 230 -12.14 6.82 -13.62
CA GLU A 230 -12.64 8.10 -14.13
C GLU A 230 -11.52 8.98 -14.66
N VAL A 231 -11.77 9.62 -15.81
CA VAL A 231 -10.79 10.45 -16.50
C VAL A 231 -10.37 11.66 -15.67
N GLU A 232 -11.27 12.24 -14.88
CA GLU A 232 -10.98 13.38 -14.00
C GLU A 232 -9.96 12.97 -12.92
N CYS A 233 -10.09 11.75 -12.38
CA CYS A 233 -9.15 11.20 -11.41
C CYS A 233 -7.80 10.89 -12.05
N PHE A 234 -7.79 10.37 -13.28
CA PHE A 234 -6.57 10.16 -14.04
C PHE A 234 -5.84 11.48 -14.30
N MET A 235 -6.55 12.52 -14.74
CA MET A 235 -5.99 13.87 -14.95
C MET A 235 -5.42 14.44 -13.65
N ALA A 236 -6.15 14.33 -12.53
CA ALA A 236 -5.69 14.77 -11.23
C ALA A 236 -4.38 14.07 -10.83
N ALA A 237 -4.29 12.75 -11.02
CA ALA A 237 -3.09 11.97 -10.74
C ALA A 237 -1.92 12.38 -11.66
N GLN A 238 -2.17 12.64 -12.94
CA GLN A 238 -1.14 13.15 -13.85
C GLN A 238 -0.59 14.52 -13.42
N GLN A 239 -1.43 15.40 -12.87
CA GLN A 239 -0.98 16.70 -12.38
C GLN A 239 -0.05 16.56 -11.16
N ILE A 240 -0.40 15.71 -10.19
CA ILE A 240 0.40 15.55 -8.97
C ILE A 240 1.61 14.61 -9.13
N LEU A 241 1.60 13.75 -10.15
CA LEU A 241 2.64 12.73 -10.40
C LEU A 241 3.23 12.86 -11.82
N ALA A 242 3.37 14.08 -12.34
CA ALA A 242 3.73 14.33 -13.74
C ALA A 242 4.99 13.58 -14.22
N SER A 243 6.05 13.54 -13.40
CA SER A 243 7.31 12.82 -13.68
C SER A 243 7.16 11.29 -13.72
N HIS A 244 6.01 10.77 -13.31
CA HIS A 244 5.71 9.35 -13.17
C HIS A 244 4.47 8.94 -13.95
N SER A 245 4.04 9.75 -14.92
CA SER A 245 2.87 9.49 -15.77
C SER A 245 2.92 8.14 -16.50
N ILE A 246 4.12 7.60 -16.76
CA ILE A 246 4.30 6.26 -17.36
C ILE A 246 3.71 5.12 -16.53
N HIS A 247 3.47 5.34 -15.23
CA HIS A 247 2.86 4.36 -14.33
C HIS A 247 1.33 4.50 -14.25
N LEU A 248 0.75 5.55 -14.83
CA LEU A 248 -0.67 5.85 -14.70
C LEU A 248 -1.44 5.36 -15.93
N ARG A 249 -2.63 4.83 -15.71
CA ARG A 249 -3.54 4.34 -16.76
C ARG A 249 -4.95 4.82 -16.49
N HIS A 250 -5.67 5.23 -17.53
CA HIS A 250 -7.12 5.33 -17.48
C HIS A 250 -7.70 4.01 -17.98
N THR A 251 -8.53 3.35 -17.18
CA THR A 251 -9.04 2.00 -17.47
C THR A 251 -10.52 1.90 -17.07
N PRO A 252 -11.43 2.42 -17.90
CA PRO A 252 -12.86 2.49 -17.59
C PRO A 252 -13.57 1.13 -17.58
#